data_AF-A0A7S2DTA0-F1
#
_entry.id   AF-A0A7S2DTA0-F1
#
_cell.length_a   1.000
_cell.length_b   1.000
_cell.length_c   1.000
_cell.angle_alpha   90.00
_cell.angle_beta   90.00
_cell.angle_gamma   90.00
#
_symmetry.space_group_name_H-M   'P 1'
#
loop_
_entity.id
_entity.type
_entity.pdbx_description
1 polymer ?
#
loop_
_entity_poly.entity_id
_entity_poly.type
_entity_poly.pdbx_seq_one_letter_code
_entity_poly.pdbx_strand_id
1 'polypeptide(L)'
;LTSAFPQHREWDHVPVHIKGDASILYKYINTNLLAVVSEDVRGNSSSLNVYALDAVTGHVLHQSHIPGGSGPVQLAVCDNWVIMHYRNPKKTRFELVVMEFFQAKADDGPWDILFGGRHSANSTKSAHHLETPVPLQQTYIFPAGVTAMGVTATLKGITPRSLIMALTTEHVFFVSKDILNPRRPYQTASGSVDRDRAAMPAQFAPTKEEALPPYAPMVPLKPTDVLTHYNSVGQVAGIISSPTALESTSLVFTFGLDLFFVPVQTAKAYDVLSPAFNYLLLYASLVLVAVVFVITSFVAKRKELQERWK
;
A
#
# COMPACT_ATOMS: atom_id res chain seq x y z
N LEU A 1 25.76 7.11 -0.28
CA LEU A 1 24.67 7.67 -1.10
C LEU A 1 23.86 6.50 -1.63
N THR A 2 22.56 6.45 -1.32
CA THR A 2 21.63 5.43 -1.81
C THR A 2 20.52 6.14 -2.57
N SER A 3 20.11 5.62 -3.71
CA SER A 3 19.05 6.22 -4.52
C SER A 3 18.10 5.17 -5.06
N ALA A 4 16.83 5.53 -5.24
CA ALA A 4 15.83 4.67 -5.85
C ALA A 4 14.86 5.48 -6.70
N PHE A 5 14.49 4.86 -7.82
CA PHE A 5 13.41 5.32 -8.69
C PHE A 5 12.11 4.59 -8.34
N PRO A 6 10.93 5.18 -8.63
CA PRO A 6 9.66 4.47 -8.61
C PRO A 6 9.77 3.13 -9.32
N GLN A 7 9.46 2.06 -8.59
CA GLN A 7 9.26 0.75 -9.17
C GLN A 7 7.95 0.76 -9.97
N HIS A 8 7.84 -0.15 -10.94
CA HIS A 8 6.56 -0.48 -11.60
C HIS A 8 5.98 0.64 -12.46
N ARG A 9 6.85 1.49 -13.04
CA ARG A 9 6.48 2.64 -13.86
C ARG A 9 5.77 2.26 -15.15
N GLU A 10 5.97 1.04 -15.63
CA GLU A 10 5.35 0.54 -16.85
C GLU A 10 3.87 0.19 -16.71
N TRP A 11 3.33 0.07 -15.50
CA TRP A 11 1.95 -0.35 -15.25
C TRP A 11 1.06 0.79 -14.79
N ASP A 12 -0.25 0.57 -14.85
CA ASP A 12 -1.23 1.58 -14.46
C ASP A 12 -1.19 1.78 -12.93
N HIS A 13 -1.39 3.03 -12.53
CA HIS A 13 -1.51 3.43 -11.12
C HIS A 13 -2.85 4.10 -10.89
N VAL A 14 -3.43 3.90 -9.70
CA VAL A 14 -4.65 4.63 -9.31
C VAL A 14 -4.24 6.01 -8.78
N PRO A 15 -4.59 7.12 -9.46
CA PRO A 15 -4.12 8.48 -9.13
C PRO A 15 -4.81 9.10 -7.91
N VAL A 16 -5.80 8.39 -7.36
CA VAL A 16 -6.66 8.88 -6.29
C VAL A 16 -6.69 7.86 -5.15
N HIS A 17 -6.84 8.36 -3.93
CA HIS A 17 -7.21 7.57 -2.76
C HIS A 17 -8.57 8.05 -2.26
N ILE A 18 -9.54 7.14 -2.18
CA ILE A 18 -10.90 7.41 -1.73
C ILE A 18 -10.94 7.17 -0.22
N LYS A 19 -11.37 8.17 0.53
CA LYS A 19 -11.56 8.08 1.99
C LYS A 19 -12.92 7.45 2.32
N GLY A 20 -13.15 7.17 3.61
CA GLY A 20 -14.38 6.55 4.08
C GLY A 20 -15.66 7.34 3.74
N ASP A 21 -15.60 8.66 3.86
CA ASP A 21 -16.69 9.62 3.58
C ASP A 21 -16.86 9.94 2.08
N ALA A 22 -16.32 9.10 1.21
CA ALA A 22 -16.24 9.27 -0.23
C ALA A 22 -15.46 10.53 -0.70
N SER A 23 -14.79 11.23 0.22
CA SER A 23 -13.91 12.34 -0.14
C SER A 23 -12.63 11.84 -0.81
N ILE A 24 -12.09 12.65 -1.72
CA ILE A 24 -11.00 12.26 -2.60
C ILE A 24 -9.66 12.90 -2.17
N LEU A 25 -8.63 12.07 -2.08
CA LEU A 25 -7.24 12.50 -1.98
C LEU A 25 -6.50 12.23 -3.29
N TYR A 26 -6.02 13.29 -3.91
CA TYR A 26 -5.19 13.19 -5.11
C TYR A 26 -3.76 12.82 -4.74
N LYS A 27 -3.30 11.65 -5.20
CA LYS A 27 -1.92 11.21 -5.01
C LYS A 27 -1.00 12.04 -5.90
N TYR A 28 0.18 12.36 -5.41
CA TYR A 28 1.21 12.97 -6.24
C TYR A 28 2.03 11.87 -6.93
N ILE A 29 1.69 11.56 -8.17
CA ILE A 29 2.39 10.54 -8.97
C ILE A 29 3.31 11.27 -9.94
N ASN A 30 4.61 11.06 -9.80
CA ASN A 30 5.63 11.53 -10.72
C ASN A 30 6.50 10.35 -11.15
N THR A 31 6.44 9.99 -12.44
CA THR A 31 7.25 8.90 -13.00
C THR A 31 8.74 9.20 -12.94
N ASN A 32 9.13 10.47 -12.96
CA ASN A 32 10.51 10.94 -12.91
C ASN A 32 10.99 11.25 -11.48
N LEU A 33 10.21 10.89 -10.45
CA LEU A 33 10.64 11.02 -9.06
C LEU A 33 11.94 10.23 -8.84
N LEU A 34 12.88 10.81 -8.12
CA LEU A 34 14.11 10.17 -7.67
C LEU A 34 14.26 10.44 -6.18
N ALA A 35 14.29 9.39 -5.38
CA ALA A 35 14.58 9.51 -3.96
C ALA A 35 16.08 9.26 -3.74
N VAL A 36 16.76 10.19 -3.10
CA VAL A 36 18.20 10.12 -2.81
C VAL A 36 18.41 10.30 -1.31
N VAL A 37 19.24 9.44 -0.74
CA VAL A 37 19.64 9.49 0.66
C VAL A 37 21.14 9.72 0.74
N SER A 38 21.51 10.76 1.47
CA SER A 38 22.90 11.05 1.85
C SER A 38 23.08 10.85 3.35
N GLU A 39 24.27 10.42 3.74
CA GLU A 39 24.66 10.26 5.13
C GLU A 39 25.69 11.36 5.45
N ASP A 40 25.39 12.18 6.45
CA ASP A 40 26.29 13.19 7.00
C ASP A 40 26.90 12.63 8.29
N VAL A 41 28.19 12.33 8.25
CA VAL A 41 28.93 11.77 9.39
C VAL A 41 29.82 12.87 9.97
N ARG A 42 29.44 13.35 11.16
CA ARG A 42 30.20 14.34 11.93
C ARG A 42 30.69 13.73 13.22
N GLY A 43 31.95 13.30 13.24
CA GLY A 43 32.55 12.59 14.38
C GLY A 43 31.74 11.35 14.76
N ASN A 44 31.22 11.30 15.99
CA ASN A 44 30.39 10.19 16.49
C ASN A 44 28.88 10.35 16.21
N SER A 45 28.47 11.42 15.51
CA SER A 45 27.08 11.61 15.13
C SER A 45 26.90 11.40 13.63
N SER A 46 25.95 10.53 13.28
CA SER A 46 25.48 10.35 11.91
C SER A 46 24.06 10.91 11.78
N SER A 47 23.76 11.55 10.64
CA SER A 47 22.41 11.90 10.24
C SER A 47 22.17 11.50 8.78
N LEU A 48 20.93 11.18 8.44
CA LEU A 48 20.52 10.89 7.07
C LEU A 48 19.70 12.05 6.54
N ASN A 49 20.01 12.51 5.34
CA ASN A 49 19.19 13.48 4.60
C ASN A 49 18.53 12.77 3.44
N VAL A 50 17.20 12.78 3.42
CA VAL A 50 16.40 12.23 2.33
C VAL A 50 15.92 13.37 1.46
N TYR A 51 16.17 13.25 0.16
CA TYR A 51 15.75 14.19 -0.87
C TYR A 51 14.83 13.46 -1.84
N ALA A 52 13.63 13.98 -2.04
CA ALA A 52 12.77 13.62 -3.16
C ALA A 52 12.93 14.71 -4.22
N LEU A 53 13.51 14.36 -5.36
CA LEU A 53 13.75 15.27 -6.46
C LEU A 53 13.07 14.78 -7.74
N ASP A 54 12.79 15.71 -8.63
CA ASP A 54 12.44 15.40 -10.01
C ASP A 54 13.72 15.22 -10.84
N ALA A 55 13.91 14.04 -11.42
CA ALA A 55 15.10 13.71 -12.19
C ALA A 55 15.24 14.50 -13.50
N VAL A 56 14.13 15.05 -14.03
CA VAL A 56 14.15 15.82 -15.28
C VAL A 56 14.55 17.27 -15.01
N THR A 57 13.89 17.93 -14.05
CA THR A 57 14.13 19.35 -13.76
C THR A 57 15.24 19.59 -12.73
N GLY A 58 15.58 18.59 -11.92
CA GLY A 58 16.49 18.73 -10.78
C GLY A 58 15.85 19.44 -9.57
N HIS A 59 14.56 19.76 -9.62
CA HIS A 59 13.87 20.44 -8.52
C HIS A 59 13.71 19.49 -7.32
N VAL A 60 14.11 19.95 -6.14
CA VAL A 60 13.89 19.26 -4.86
C VAL A 60 12.44 19.46 -4.44
N LEU A 61 11.63 18.41 -4.54
CA LEU A 61 10.22 18.40 -4.16
C LEU A 61 10.03 18.35 -2.64
N HIS A 62 10.87 17.58 -1.95
CA HIS A 62 10.84 17.46 -0.50
C HIS A 62 12.22 17.09 0.05
N GLN A 63 12.54 17.62 1.23
CA GLN A 63 13.74 17.28 1.98
C GLN A 63 13.36 16.94 3.43
N SER A 64 13.91 15.84 3.94
CA SER A 64 13.73 15.40 5.32
C SER A 64 15.08 15.07 5.96
N HIS A 65 15.31 15.62 7.17
CA HIS A 65 16.53 15.38 7.95
C HIS A 65 16.22 14.42 9.11
N ILE A 66 16.94 13.29 9.14
CA ILE A 66 16.75 12.20 10.10
C ILE A 66 17.99 12.14 11.02
N PRO A 67 17.89 12.71 12.24
CA PRO A 67 19.01 12.76 13.17
C PRO A 67 19.31 11.38 13.76
N GLY A 68 20.58 10.99 13.80
CA GLY A 68 21.00 9.73 14.41
C GLY A 68 20.77 8.50 13.53
N GLY A 69 20.32 8.67 12.28
CA GLY A 69 20.26 7.59 11.30
C GLY A 69 21.64 7.26 10.74
N SER A 70 21.89 5.98 10.48
CA SER A 70 23.11 5.50 9.83
C SER A 70 22.81 4.31 8.93
N GLY A 71 23.71 4.06 7.98
CA GLY A 71 23.65 2.91 7.08
C GLY A 71 23.77 1.55 7.78
N PRO A 72 23.46 0.44 7.06
CA PRO A 72 23.02 0.40 5.67
C PRO A 72 21.59 0.92 5.49
N VAL A 73 21.36 1.65 4.39
CA VAL A 73 20.05 2.23 4.03
C VAL A 73 19.47 1.45 2.86
N GLN A 74 18.23 1.01 3.00
CA GLN A 74 17.43 0.46 1.89
C GLN A 74 16.32 1.43 1.55
N LEU A 75 16.02 1.59 0.26
CA LEU A 75 15.02 2.53 -0.24
C LEU A 75 14.08 1.85 -1.23
N ALA A 76 12.78 2.06 -1.06
CA ALA A 76 11.74 1.61 -1.98
C ALA A 76 10.83 2.79 -2.31
N VAL A 77 10.60 3.00 -3.60
CA VAL A 77 9.72 4.06 -4.12
C VAL A 77 8.69 3.39 -5.00
N CYS A 78 7.42 3.70 -4.80
CA CYS A 78 6.33 3.23 -5.66
C CYS A 78 5.16 4.21 -5.55
N ASP A 79 4.43 4.38 -6.66
CA ASP A 79 3.31 5.31 -6.76
C ASP A 79 3.68 6.74 -6.29
N ASN A 80 3.19 7.13 -5.11
CA ASN A 80 3.36 8.43 -4.48
C ASN A 80 4.13 8.37 -3.17
N TRP A 81 4.78 7.25 -2.86
CA TRP A 81 5.38 7.02 -1.56
C TRP A 81 6.82 6.53 -1.65
N VAL A 82 7.58 6.89 -0.61
CA VAL A 82 8.98 6.53 -0.41
C VAL A 82 9.10 5.91 0.97
N ILE A 83 9.60 4.68 1.02
CA ILE A 83 9.90 3.98 2.27
C ILE A 83 11.40 3.77 2.36
N MET A 84 11.97 4.14 3.50
CA MET A 84 13.38 3.99 3.79
C MET A 84 13.57 3.17 5.07
N HIS A 85 14.37 2.12 4.99
CA HIS A 85 14.87 1.39 6.16
C HIS A 85 16.28 1.86 6.50
N TYR A 86 16.56 2.05 7.79
CA TYR A 86 17.89 2.40 8.28
C TYR A 86 18.09 1.93 9.72
N ARG A 87 19.33 2.01 10.21
CA ARG A 87 19.68 1.73 11.60
C ARG A 87 19.89 3.02 12.37
N ASN A 88 19.33 3.09 13.58
CA ASN A 88 19.60 4.17 14.52
C ASN A 88 20.59 3.69 15.58
N PRO A 89 21.91 3.94 15.44
CA PRO A 89 22.92 3.51 16.41
C PRO A 89 22.68 4.05 17.83
N LYS A 90 22.18 5.29 17.97
CA LYS A 90 21.93 5.90 19.29
C LYS A 90 20.83 5.17 20.07
N LYS A 91 19.82 4.66 19.37
CA LYS A 91 18.68 3.93 19.95
C LYS A 91 18.77 2.42 19.79
N THR A 92 19.88 1.91 19.23
CA THR A 92 20.16 0.49 18.98
C THR A 92 19.00 -0.27 18.32
N ARG A 93 18.31 0.35 17.35
CA ARG A 93 17.13 -0.24 16.70
C ARG A 93 17.08 0.09 15.21
N PHE A 94 16.31 -0.68 14.45
CA PHE A 94 16.00 -0.38 13.07
C PHE A 94 14.71 0.44 12.97
N GLU A 95 14.68 1.36 12.03
CA GLU A 95 13.55 2.26 11.81
C GLU A 95 13.18 2.26 10.33
N LEU A 96 11.88 2.36 10.05
CA LEU A 96 11.29 2.53 8.73
C LEU A 96 10.68 3.92 8.66
N VAL A 97 11.19 4.79 7.80
CA VAL A 97 10.57 6.09 7.53
C VAL A 97 9.70 5.95 6.29
N VAL A 98 8.42 6.30 6.43
CA VAL A 98 7.45 6.33 5.35
C VAL A 98 7.15 7.79 5.04
N MET A 99 7.27 8.16 3.77
CA MET A 99 6.85 9.44 3.23
C MET A 99 5.82 9.20 2.14
N GLU A 100 4.70 9.91 2.18
CA GLU A 100 3.69 9.93 1.13
C GLU A 100 3.51 11.35 0.61
N PHE A 101 3.38 11.48 -0.71
CA PHE A 101 3.19 12.75 -1.38
C PHE A 101 1.77 12.87 -1.94
N PHE A 102 1.11 13.99 -1.65
CA PHE A 102 -0.22 14.32 -2.14
C PHE A 102 -0.23 15.63 -2.91
N GLN A 103 -1.21 15.82 -3.79
CA GLN A 103 -1.42 17.12 -4.45
C GLN A 103 -2.11 18.07 -3.48
N ALA A 104 -1.76 19.36 -3.53
CA ALA A 104 -2.40 20.43 -2.75
C ALA A 104 -3.74 20.87 -3.37
N LYS A 105 -4.51 19.91 -3.90
CA LYS A 105 -5.78 20.15 -4.60
C LYS A 105 -6.94 19.79 -3.70
N ALA A 106 -7.94 20.67 -3.59
CA ALA A 106 -9.18 20.40 -2.86
C ALA A 106 -9.96 19.21 -3.47
N ASP A 107 -10.87 18.64 -2.66
CA ASP A 107 -11.75 17.57 -3.10
C ASP A 107 -12.81 18.13 -4.08
N ASP A 108 -12.85 17.59 -5.30
CA ASP A 108 -13.87 17.95 -6.30
C ASP A 108 -15.16 17.11 -6.14
N GLY A 109 -15.14 16.10 -5.26
CA GLY A 109 -16.24 15.19 -5.01
C GLY A 109 -16.37 14.07 -6.06
N PRO A 110 -16.99 12.92 -5.71
CA PRO A 110 -17.13 11.79 -6.63
C PRO A 110 -17.93 12.08 -7.90
N TRP A 111 -18.93 12.97 -7.80
CA TRP A 111 -19.81 13.32 -8.91
C TRP A 111 -19.11 14.16 -9.99
N ASP A 112 -18.19 15.04 -9.61
CA ASP A 112 -17.41 15.81 -10.59
C ASP A 112 -16.46 14.87 -11.35
N ILE A 113 -15.80 13.93 -10.66
CA ILE A 113 -14.94 12.93 -11.31
C ILE A 113 -15.71 12.04 -12.30
N LEU A 114 -16.91 11.60 -11.93
CA LEU A 114 -17.70 10.67 -12.75
C LEU A 114 -18.52 11.36 -13.86
N PHE A 115 -19.02 12.58 -13.62
CA PHE A 115 -19.99 13.25 -14.50
C PHE A 115 -19.62 14.69 -14.87
N GLY A 116 -18.63 15.29 -14.19
CA GLY A 116 -18.04 16.55 -14.56
C GLY A 116 -17.15 16.36 -15.78
N GLY A 117 -17.65 16.72 -16.96
CA GLY A 117 -16.98 16.57 -18.26
C GLY A 117 -15.67 17.37 -18.46
N ARG A 118 -14.89 17.62 -17.40
CA ARG A 118 -13.63 18.38 -17.39
C ARG A 118 -12.44 17.62 -16.80
N HIS A 119 -12.53 16.32 -16.56
CA HIS A 119 -11.36 15.54 -16.18
C HIS A 119 -10.60 15.13 -17.44
N SER A 120 -9.46 15.79 -17.64
CA SER A 120 -8.54 15.53 -18.74
C SER A 120 -8.09 14.07 -18.74
N ALA A 121 -8.79 13.26 -19.53
CA ALA A 121 -8.46 11.85 -19.77
C ALA A 121 -7.14 11.66 -20.55
N ASN A 122 -6.40 12.75 -20.83
CA ASN A 122 -5.12 12.75 -21.55
C ASN A 122 -4.32 14.05 -21.29
N SER A 123 -4.23 14.54 -20.05
CA SER A 123 -3.21 15.55 -19.74
C SER A 123 -1.92 14.81 -19.43
N THR A 124 -1.04 14.69 -20.42
CA THR A 124 0.37 14.44 -20.17
C THR A 124 0.90 15.61 -19.34
N LYS A 125 0.86 15.48 -18.00
CA LYS A 125 1.45 16.48 -17.11
C LYS A 125 2.96 16.47 -17.36
N SER A 126 3.46 17.50 -18.01
CA SER A 126 4.90 17.71 -18.15
C SER A 126 5.53 17.87 -16.78
N ALA A 127 6.75 17.36 -16.61
CA ALA A 127 7.53 17.51 -15.38
C ALA A 127 7.65 18.98 -14.94
N HIS A 128 7.66 19.92 -15.89
CA HIS A 128 7.75 21.36 -15.66
C HIS A 128 6.48 22.02 -15.08
N HIS A 129 5.34 21.32 -15.09
CA HIS A 129 4.06 21.85 -14.62
C HIS A 129 3.54 21.14 -13.37
N LEU A 130 4.39 20.36 -12.70
CA LEU A 130 4.03 19.71 -11.45
C LEU A 130 4.11 20.69 -10.28
N GLU A 131 3.00 20.87 -9.58
CA GLU A 131 2.96 21.61 -8.32
C GLU A 131 3.80 20.92 -7.24
N THR A 132 4.24 21.68 -6.24
CA THR A 132 4.95 21.14 -5.08
C THR A 132 4.01 20.24 -4.27
N PRO A 133 4.38 18.97 -3.99
CA PRO A 133 3.54 18.07 -3.23
C PRO A 133 3.44 18.44 -1.76
N VAL A 134 2.37 17.99 -1.10
CA VAL A 134 2.24 17.98 0.35
C VAL A 134 2.78 16.65 0.89
N PRO A 135 3.91 16.66 1.62
CA PRO A 135 4.50 15.46 2.20
C PRO A 135 3.85 15.12 3.54
N LEU A 136 3.48 13.85 3.72
CA LEU A 136 3.15 13.28 5.02
C LEU A 136 4.24 12.27 5.39
N GLN A 137 4.77 12.38 6.60
CA GLN A 137 5.86 11.53 7.06
C GLN A 137 5.53 10.88 8.40
N GLN A 138 5.84 9.60 8.52
CA GLN A 138 5.77 8.88 9.77
C GLN A 138 6.88 7.82 9.85
N THR A 139 7.48 7.71 11.03
CA THR A 139 8.55 6.74 11.31
C THR A 139 7.98 5.56 12.08
N TYR A 140 8.40 4.36 11.76
CA TYR A 140 8.06 3.12 12.45
C TYR A 140 9.35 2.45 12.95
N ILE A 141 9.24 1.62 13.97
CA ILE A 141 10.31 0.78 14.51
C ILE A 141 10.14 -0.60 13.90
N PHE A 142 11.22 -1.12 13.34
CA PHE A 142 11.26 -2.45 12.76
C PHE A 142 12.25 -3.32 13.55
N PRO A 143 11.90 -4.55 13.94
CA PRO A 143 12.73 -5.34 14.85
C PRO A 143 13.93 -6.04 14.17
N ALA A 144 13.98 -6.09 12.84
CA ALA A 144 15.03 -6.80 12.10
C ALA A 144 15.79 -5.89 11.12
N GLY A 145 17.00 -6.30 10.73
CA GLY A 145 17.72 -5.66 9.62
C GLY A 145 17.13 -6.09 8.29
N VAL A 146 17.23 -5.22 7.27
CA VAL A 146 16.74 -5.48 5.92
C VAL A 146 17.92 -5.41 4.94
N THR A 147 18.08 -6.44 4.12
CA THR A 147 19.16 -6.57 3.13
C THR A 147 18.74 -6.07 1.75
N ALA A 148 17.48 -6.30 1.37
CA ALA A 148 16.89 -5.83 0.11
C ALA A 148 15.40 -5.51 0.29
N MET A 149 14.89 -4.58 -0.51
CA MET A 149 13.46 -4.23 -0.54
C MET A 149 12.91 -4.25 -1.97
N GLY A 150 11.66 -4.70 -2.10
CA GLY A 150 10.88 -4.65 -3.33
C GLY A 150 9.42 -4.33 -3.02
N VAL A 151 8.65 -3.94 -4.02
CA VAL A 151 7.22 -3.66 -3.88
C VAL A 151 6.43 -4.65 -4.72
N THR A 152 5.22 -5.03 -4.33
CA THR A 152 4.36 -5.89 -5.17
C THR A 152 3.82 -5.16 -6.40
N ALA A 153 3.61 -5.90 -7.49
CA ALA A 153 3.20 -5.40 -8.81
C ALA A 153 1.89 -6.04 -9.29
N THR A 154 1.00 -5.24 -9.87
CA THR A 154 -0.33 -5.62 -10.38
C THR A 154 -0.63 -4.74 -11.58
N LEU A 155 -1.40 -5.25 -12.54
CA LEU A 155 -1.59 -4.61 -13.85
C LEU A 155 -2.28 -3.25 -13.75
N LYS A 156 -3.29 -3.14 -12.87
CA LYS A 156 -4.11 -1.94 -12.73
C LYS A 156 -3.78 -1.10 -11.50
N GLY A 157 -2.92 -1.59 -10.62
CA GLY A 157 -2.57 -0.91 -9.37
C GLY A 157 -3.78 -0.68 -8.44
N ILE A 158 -4.85 -1.46 -8.60
CA ILE A 158 -6.07 -1.37 -7.79
C ILE A 158 -5.85 -2.05 -6.44
N THR A 159 -5.20 -3.21 -6.45
CA THR A 159 -4.87 -3.91 -5.21
C THR A 159 -3.85 -3.09 -4.40
N PRO A 160 -4.03 -2.93 -3.07
CA PRO A 160 -3.05 -2.25 -2.23
C PRO A 160 -1.67 -2.92 -2.35
N ARG A 161 -0.66 -2.08 -2.54
CA ARG A 161 0.73 -2.50 -2.65
C ARG A 161 1.24 -3.01 -1.29
N SER A 162 2.13 -3.99 -1.31
CA SER A 162 2.87 -4.42 -0.12
C SER A 162 4.37 -4.24 -0.35
N LEU A 163 5.07 -3.90 0.73
CA LEU A 163 6.52 -3.88 0.78
C LEU A 163 7.02 -5.30 1.07
N ILE A 164 7.88 -5.82 0.22
CA ILE A 164 8.61 -7.07 0.43
C ILE A 164 10.00 -6.71 0.94
N MET A 165 10.41 -7.31 2.04
CA MET A 165 11.71 -7.08 2.68
C MET A 165 12.42 -8.41 2.87
N ALA A 166 13.64 -8.52 2.37
CA ALA A 166 14.54 -9.60 2.73
C ALA A 166 15.21 -9.22 4.05
N LEU A 167 15.06 -10.07 5.07
CA LEU A 167 15.60 -9.83 6.40
C LEU A 167 17.02 -10.35 6.52
N THR A 168 17.79 -9.77 7.46
CA THR A 168 19.10 -10.33 7.86
C THR A 168 18.98 -11.70 8.54
N THR A 169 17.77 -12.14 8.87
CA THR A 169 17.46 -13.48 9.41
C THR A 169 17.16 -14.51 8.32
N GLU A 170 17.55 -14.24 7.06
CA GLU A 170 17.37 -15.16 5.91
C GLU A 170 15.92 -15.51 5.61
N HIS A 171 15.00 -14.59 5.92
CA HIS A 171 13.58 -14.75 5.62
C HIS A 171 13.08 -13.58 4.80
N VAL A 172 12.15 -13.85 3.87
CA VAL A 172 11.47 -12.80 3.13
C VAL A 172 10.14 -12.52 3.82
N PHE A 173 9.93 -11.27 4.19
CA PHE A 173 8.78 -10.81 4.94
C PHE A 173 8.00 -9.80 4.10
N PHE A 174 6.68 -9.85 4.11
CA PHE A 174 5.85 -8.84 3.46
C PHE A 174 5.10 -7.99 4.48
N VAL A 175 4.94 -6.71 4.18
CA VAL A 175 4.15 -5.77 4.98
C VAL A 175 3.21 -5.01 4.06
N SER A 176 1.91 -5.05 4.36
CA SER A 176 0.95 -4.21 3.63
C SER A 176 1.24 -2.72 3.86
N LYS A 177 1.15 -1.93 2.79
CA LYS A 177 1.29 -0.48 2.84
C LYS A 177 0.25 0.19 3.75
N ASP A 178 -0.89 -0.46 3.97
CA ASP A 178 -1.94 0.03 4.88
C ASP A 178 -1.48 0.05 6.35
N ILE A 179 -0.55 -0.86 6.72
CA ILE A 179 0.10 -0.88 8.03
C ILE A 179 1.04 0.32 8.18
N LEU A 180 1.75 0.63 7.11
CA LEU A 180 2.75 1.69 7.03
C LEU A 180 2.13 2.99 6.52
N ASN A 181 1.04 3.46 7.12
CA ASN A 181 0.29 4.63 6.64
C ASN A 181 0.61 5.88 7.49
N PRO A 182 1.18 6.97 6.93
CA PRO A 182 1.53 8.17 7.68
C PRO A 182 0.32 8.97 8.18
N ARG A 183 -0.89 8.67 7.69
CA ARG A 183 -2.15 9.29 8.12
C ARG A 183 -2.70 8.72 9.42
N ARG A 184 -2.02 7.74 10.03
CA ARG A 184 -2.45 7.13 11.29
C ARG A 184 -2.35 8.14 12.44
N PRO A 185 -3.45 8.38 13.18
CA PRO A 185 -3.48 9.39 14.23
C PRO A 185 -2.67 8.94 15.44
N TYR A 186 -2.01 9.89 16.11
CA TYR A 186 -1.40 9.65 17.40
C TYR A 186 -2.49 9.52 18.48
N GLN A 187 -2.34 8.55 19.37
CA GLN A 187 -3.17 8.46 20.58
C GLN A 187 -2.45 9.09 21.76
N THR A 188 -3.21 9.80 22.59
CA THR A 188 -2.78 10.26 23.90
C THR A 188 -2.84 9.11 24.91
N ALA A 189 -2.21 9.29 26.07
CA ALA A 189 -2.23 8.31 27.16
C ALA A 189 -3.65 8.03 27.72
N SER A 190 -4.62 8.93 27.47
CA SER A 190 -6.03 8.74 27.83
C SER A 190 -6.86 8.06 26.75
N GLY A 191 -6.25 7.64 25.64
CA GLY A 191 -6.92 6.97 24.52
C GLY A 191 -7.64 7.91 23.54
N SER A 192 -7.55 9.23 23.73
CA SER A 192 -8.07 10.21 22.78
C SER A 192 -7.10 10.44 21.61
N VAL A 193 -7.60 10.91 20.48
CA VAL A 193 -6.76 11.29 19.33
C VAL A 193 -6.06 12.61 19.64
N ASP A 194 -4.72 12.57 19.62
CA ASP A 194 -3.85 13.73 19.79
C ASP A 194 -3.87 14.57 18.50
N ARG A 195 -4.70 15.62 18.48
CA ARG A 195 -4.85 16.53 17.35
C ARG A 195 -3.70 17.53 17.24
N ASP A 196 -3.00 17.79 18.33
CA ASP A 196 -1.96 18.83 18.40
C ASP A 196 -0.62 18.31 17.87
N ARG A 197 -0.35 17.01 18.03
CA ARG A 197 0.85 16.35 17.46
C ARG A 197 0.71 16.05 15.97
N ALA A 198 -0.50 16.05 15.43
CA ALA A 198 -0.78 15.90 14.02
C ALA A 198 -0.72 17.28 13.33
N ALA A 199 0.49 17.76 13.01
CA ALA A 199 0.69 18.89 12.09
C ALA A 199 0.29 18.54 10.63
N MET A 200 -0.79 17.77 10.47
CA MET A 200 -1.33 17.29 9.22
C MET A 200 -2.50 18.21 8.84
N PRO A 201 -2.55 18.73 7.61
CA PRO A 201 -3.69 19.51 7.16
C PRO A 201 -4.98 18.70 7.29
N ALA A 202 -6.07 19.35 7.70
CA ALA A 202 -7.37 18.70 7.93
C ALA A 202 -7.86 17.88 6.71
N GLN A 203 -7.50 18.32 5.50
CA GLN A 203 -7.79 17.60 4.27
C GLN A 203 -7.17 16.20 4.25
N PHE A 204 -6.00 15.96 4.83
CA PHE A 204 -5.34 14.64 4.80
C PHE A 204 -5.65 13.80 6.04
N ALA A 205 -6.27 14.39 7.07
CA ALA A 205 -6.67 13.66 8.25
C ALA A 205 -7.65 12.52 7.91
N PRO A 206 -7.60 11.40 8.64
CA PRO A 206 -8.58 10.33 8.50
C PRO A 206 -9.97 10.82 8.90
N THR A 207 -10.96 10.42 8.11
CA THR A 207 -12.37 10.72 8.38
C THR A 207 -12.93 9.68 9.35
N LYS A 208 -14.07 9.98 10.00
CA LYS A 208 -14.67 9.06 10.99
C LYS A 208 -15.05 7.70 10.39
N GLU A 209 -15.35 7.68 9.09
CA GLU A 209 -15.74 6.49 8.34
C GLU A 209 -14.52 5.68 7.87
N GLU A 210 -13.35 6.32 7.78
CA GLU A 210 -12.09 5.64 7.50
C GLU A 210 -11.53 5.09 8.81
N ALA A 211 -11.81 3.82 9.10
CA ALA A 211 -11.32 3.15 10.29
C ALA A 211 -9.79 2.88 10.22
N LEU A 212 -8.98 3.93 10.27
CA LEU A 212 -7.53 3.81 10.44
C LEU A 212 -7.22 3.49 11.91
N PRO A 213 -6.46 2.42 12.19
CA PRO A 213 -6.00 2.17 13.53
C PRO A 213 -5.06 3.30 13.99
N PRO A 214 -4.98 3.55 15.29
CA PRO A 214 -4.04 4.52 15.83
C PRO A 214 -2.61 4.14 15.49
N TYR A 215 -1.74 5.15 15.47
CA TYR A 215 -0.33 4.96 15.21
C TYR A 215 0.30 4.01 16.24
N ALA A 216 0.69 2.84 15.76
CA ALA A 216 1.48 1.87 16.50
C ALA A 216 2.92 1.94 15.98
N PRO A 217 3.90 2.43 16.78
CA PRO A 217 5.26 2.63 16.32
C PRO A 217 5.95 1.32 15.94
N MET A 218 5.67 0.23 16.63
CA MET A 218 6.32 -1.05 16.39
C MET A 218 5.57 -1.85 15.33
N VAL A 219 6.25 -2.20 14.23
CA VAL A 219 5.68 -3.11 13.22
C VAL A 219 5.80 -4.55 13.73
N PRO A 220 4.68 -5.28 13.89
CA PRO A 220 4.73 -6.65 14.37
C PRO A 220 5.28 -7.59 13.29
N LEU A 221 6.21 -8.46 13.66
CA LEU A 221 6.60 -9.61 12.82
C LEU A 221 5.63 -10.76 13.08
N LYS A 222 4.65 -10.92 12.19
CA LYS A 222 3.75 -12.06 12.25
C LYS A 222 4.36 -13.21 11.44
N PRO A 223 4.42 -14.44 12.00
CA PRO A 223 4.90 -15.60 11.24
C PRO A 223 4.08 -15.88 9.97
N THR A 224 2.82 -15.47 9.93
CA THR A 224 1.94 -15.57 8.74
C THR A 224 2.40 -14.70 7.59
N ASP A 225 3.15 -13.64 7.88
CA ASP A 225 3.57 -12.64 6.89
C ASP A 225 4.99 -12.95 6.36
N VAL A 226 5.59 -14.06 6.81
CA VAL A 226 6.85 -14.59 6.29
C VAL A 226 6.58 -15.46 5.07
N LEU A 227 6.97 -14.97 3.89
CA LEU A 227 6.73 -15.63 2.59
C LEU A 227 7.52 -16.92 2.41
N THR A 228 8.73 -16.99 2.98
CA THR A 228 9.60 -18.15 2.80
C THR A 228 9.24 -19.32 3.72
N HIS A 229 8.34 -19.11 4.69
CA HIS A 229 7.96 -20.10 5.70
C HIS A 229 9.19 -20.79 6.34
N TYR A 230 9.41 -22.07 6.04
CA TYR A 230 10.51 -22.88 6.57
C TYR A 230 11.79 -22.80 5.75
N ASN A 231 11.74 -22.23 4.55
CA ASN A 231 12.90 -22.09 3.69
C ASN A 231 13.68 -20.83 4.10
N SER A 232 14.97 -20.97 4.38
CA SER A 232 15.85 -19.81 4.51
C SER A 232 16.33 -19.40 3.12
N VAL A 233 16.40 -18.09 2.88
CA VAL A 233 16.93 -17.49 1.65
C VAL A 233 18.07 -16.57 2.05
N GLY A 234 19.29 -17.06 1.91
CA GLY A 234 20.50 -16.36 2.31
C GLY A 234 20.90 -15.27 1.31
N GLN A 235 21.49 -14.19 1.83
CA GLN A 235 22.17 -13.16 1.03
C GLN A 235 21.38 -12.68 -0.20
N VAL A 236 20.13 -12.26 0.01
CA VAL A 236 19.31 -11.68 -1.06
C VAL A 236 19.95 -10.39 -1.57
N ALA A 237 20.28 -10.36 -2.87
CA ALA A 237 20.83 -9.19 -3.54
C ALA A 237 19.74 -8.26 -4.06
N GLY A 238 18.59 -8.80 -4.45
CA GLY A 238 17.47 -8.02 -4.97
C GLY A 238 16.15 -8.77 -4.98
N ILE A 239 15.08 -8.00 -5.13
CA ILE A 239 13.70 -8.47 -5.20
C ILE A 239 13.05 -7.83 -6.42
N ILE A 240 12.54 -8.65 -7.33
CA ILE A 240 11.77 -8.24 -8.49
C ILE A 240 10.35 -8.76 -8.30
N SER A 241 9.37 -7.98 -8.73
CA SER A 241 7.99 -8.45 -8.81
C SER A 241 7.40 -8.17 -10.18
N SER A 242 6.48 -9.04 -10.59
CA SER A 242 5.78 -8.97 -11.86
C SER A 242 4.29 -9.19 -11.63
N PRO A 243 3.42 -8.45 -12.32
CA PRO A 243 1.98 -8.69 -12.23
C PRO A 243 1.59 -10.02 -12.89
N THR A 244 0.42 -10.54 -12.51
CA THR A 244 -0.27 -11.61 -13.24
C THR A 244 -1.51 -11.09 -13.95
N ALA A 245 -2.20 -11.94 -14.71
CA ALA A 245 -3.52 -11.60 -15.27
C ALA A 245 -4.60 -11.38 -14.18
N LEU A 246 -4.38 -11.94 -12.99
CA LEU A 246 -5.21 -11.72 -11.81
C LEU A 246 -4.69 -10.48 -11.08
N GLU A 247 -5.55 -9.49 -10.86
CA GLU A 247 -5.16 -8.24 -10.20
C GLU A 247 -4.80 -8.49 -8.73
N SER A 248 -5.38 -9.50 -8.08
CA SER A 248 -5.11 -9.84 -6.68
C SER A 248 -3.74 -10.47 -6.44
N THR A 249 -3.07 -10.94 -7.49
CA THR A 249 -1.87 -11.79 -7.39
C THR A 249 -0.67 -11.17 -8.09
N SER A 250 0.43 -11.06 -7.35
CA SER A 250 1.72 -10.58 -7.83
C SER A 250 2.76 -11.68 -7.71
N LEU A 251 3.61 -11.88 -8.72
CA LEU A 251 4.73 -12.80 -8.66
C LEU A 251 5.93 -12.09 -8.05
N VAL A 252 6.51 -12.66 -7.00
CA VAL A 252 7.72 -12.12 -6.36
C VAL A 252 8.86 -13.10 -6.57
N PHE A 253 9.96 -12.58 -7.11
CA PHE A 253 11.20 -13.31 -7.34
C PHE A 253 12.33 -12.63 -6.57
N THR A 254 12.91 -13.34 -5.63
CA THR A 254 14.08 -12.89 -4.87
C THR A 254 15.31 -13.64 -5.36
N PHE A 255 16.38 -12.90 -5.61
CA PHE A 255 17.63 -13.45 -6.13
C PHE A 255 18.82 -12.94 -5.34
N GLY A 256 19.88 -13.75 -5.29
CA GLY A 256 21.09 -13.50 -4.51
C GLY A 256 21.99 -14.72 -4.55
N LEU A 257 22.38 -15.22 -3.38
CA LEU A 257 22.98 -16.55 -3.27
C LEU A 257 21.97 -17.64 -3.63
N ASP A 258 20.77 -17.55 -3.05
CA ASP A 258 19.64 -18.44 -3.31
C ASP A 258 18.60 -17.76 -4.22
N LEU A 259 17.87 -18.59 -4.97
CA LEU A 259 16.76 -18.14 -5.80
C LEU A 259 15.45 -18.62 -5.16
N PHE A 260 14.51 -17.69 -4.96
CA PHE A 260 13.21 -18.02 -4.40
C PHE A 260 12.10 -17.28 -5.13
N PHE A 261 11.02 -18.01 -5.41
CA PHE A 261 9.89 -17.54 -6.20
C PHE A 261 8.59 -17.88 -5.48
N VAL A 262 7.70 -16.89 -5.35
CA VAL A 262 6.40 -17.09 -4.71
C VAL A 262 5.35 -16.12 -5.28
N PRO A 263 4.13 -16.59 -5.57
CA PRO A 263 2.99 -15.70 -5.80
C PRO A 263 2.52 -15.10 -4.47
N VAL A 264 2.37 -13.79 -4.42
CA VAL A 264 1.96 -13.01 -3.24
C VAL A 264 0.62 -12.35 -3.51
N GLN A 265 -0.29 -12.46 -2.54
CA GLN A 265 -1.62 -11.85 -2.57
C GLN A 265 -1.75 -10.87 -1.41
N THR A 266 -1.77 -9.57 -1.71
CA THR A 266 -1.75 -8.53 -0.67
C THR A 266 -3.13 -8.27 -0.06
N ALA A 267 -4.21 -8.43 -0.83
CA ALA A 267 -5.58 -8.22 -0.40
C ALA A 267 -6.45 -9.49 -0.47
N LYS A 268 -5.83 -10.67 -0.31
CA LYS A 268 -6.43 -12.00 -0.60
C LYS A 268 -6.84 -12.13 -2.07
N ALA A 269 -7.09 -13.36 -2.52
CA ALA A 269 -7.55 -13.65 -3.88
C ALA A 269 -9.02 -13.24 -4.07
N TYR A 270 -9.31 -11.95 -4.27
CA TYR A 270 -10.69 -11.47 -4.43
C TYR A 270 -11.25 -11.70 -5.84
N ASP A 271 -10.40 -12.00 -6.82
CA ASP A 271 -10.75 -12.30 -8.21
C ASP A 271 -10.78 -13.82 -8.51
N VAL A 272 -10.53 -14.64 -7.50
CA VAL A 272 -10.61 -16.11 -7.58
C VAL A 272 -11.55 -16.62 -6.50
N LEU A 273 -12.36 -17.61 -6.84
CA LEU A 273 -13.23 -18.26 -5.86
C LEU A 273 -12.38 -19.00 -4.82
N SER A 274 -12.74 -18.87 -3.55
CA SER A 274 -12.01 -19.53 -2.46
C SER A 274 -11.89 -21.04 -2.72
N PRO A 275 -10.72 -21.66 -2.50
CA PRO A 275 -10.58 -23.11 -2.62
C PRO A 275 -11.46 -23.87 -1.61
N ALA A 276 -11.85 -23.24 -0.51
CA ALA A 276 -12.75 -23.79 0.50
C ALA A 276 -14.23 -23.53 0.21
N PHE A 277 -14.59 -23.08 -0.99
CA PHE A 277 -15.97 -22.79 -1.35
C PHE A 277 -16.81 -24.08 -1.40
N ASN A 278 -17.94 -24.09 -0.70
CA ASN A 278 -18.81 -25.26 -0.61
C ASN A 278 -19.78 -25.33 -1.81
N TYR A 279 -19.29 -25.90 -2.90
CA TYR A 279 -20.10 -26.13 -4.11
C TYR A 279 -21.31 -27.02 -3.85
N LEU A 280 -21.19 -28.00 -2.94
CA LEU A 280 -22.28 -28.93 -2.63
C LEU A 280 -23.48 -28.21 -2.01
N LEU A 281 -23.22 -27.29 -1.07
CA LEU A 281 -24.27 -26.44 -0.49
C LEU A 281 -24.93 -25.54 -1.54
N LEU A 282 -24.13 -24.96 -2.45
CA LEU A 282 -24.66 -24.14 -3.54
C LEU A 282 -25.61 -24.95 -4.44
N TYR A 283 -25.17 -26.12 -4.92
CA TYR A 283 -26.00 -26.97 -5.76
C TYR A 283 -27.26 -27.45 -5.03
N ALA A 284 -27.13 -27.87 -3.76
CA ALA A 284 -28.25 -28.32 -2.96
C ALA A 284 -29.30 -27.21 -2.76
N SER A 285 -28.86 -25.99 -2.48
CA SER A 285 -29.77 -24.84 -2.32
C SER A 285 -30.51 -24.50 -3.62
N LEU A 286 -29.84 -24.61 -4.77
CA LEU A 286 -30.43 -24.29 -6.07
C LEU A 286 -31.48 -25.33 -6.48
N VAL A 287 -31.20 -26.62 -6.23
CA VAL A 287 -32.17 -27.70 -6.41
C VAL A 287 -33.36 -27.54 -5.46
N LEU A 288 -33.12 -27.21 -4.19
CA LEU A 288 -34.19 -26.99 -3.21
C LEU A 288 -35.13 -25.88 -3.65
N VAL A 289 -34.59 -24.73 -4.06
CA VAL A 289 -35.38 -23.59 -4.54
C VAL A 289 -36.19 -23.96 -5.78
N ALA A 290 -35.59 -24.69 -6.73
CA ALA A 290 -36.30 -25.14 -7.93
C ALA A 290 -37.47 -26.09 -7.60
N VAL A 291 -37.26 -27.05 -6.69
CA VAL A 291 -38.31 -27.98 -6.24
C VAL A 291 -39.44 -27.23 -5.53
N VAL A 292 -39.10 -26.34 -4.59
CA VAL A 292 -40.08 -25.52 -3.88
C VAL A 292 -40.87 -24.65 -4.84
N PHE A 293 -40.23 -24.04 -5.84
CA PHE A 293 -40.89 -23.23 -6.85
C PHE A 293 -41.89 -24.04 -7.69
N VAL A 294 -41.51 -25.24 -8.13
CA VAL A 294 -42.42 -26.12 -8.89
C VAL A 294 -43.64 -26.50 -8.05
N ILE A 295 -43.42 -26.95 -6.81
CA ILE A 295 -44.51 -27.34 -5.90
C ILE A 295 -45.45 -26.16 -5.63
N THR A 296 -44.90 -25.00 -5.27
CA THR A 296 -45.70 -23.81 -4.97
C THR A 296 -46.45 -23.30 -6.19
N SER A 297 -45.86 -23.31 -7.38
CA SER A 297 -46.53 -22.92 -8.62
C SER A 297 -47.71 -23.83 -8.97
N PHE A 298 -47.56 -25.15 -8.72
CA PHE A 298 -48.62 -26.12 -8.96
C PHE A 298 -49.79 -25.94 -7.98
N VAL A 299 -49.46 -25.73 -6.70
CA VAL A 299 -50.46 -25.43 -5.66
C VAL A 299 -51.17 -24.10 -5.94
N ALA A 300 -50.43 -23.07 -6.35
CA ALA A 300 -51.00 -21.76 -6.70
C ALA A 300 -51.97 -21.85 -7.88
N LYS A 301 -51.59 -22.53 -8.98
CA LYS A 301 -52.47 -22.75 -10.13
C LYS A 301 -53.75 -23.51 -9.74
N ARG A 302 -53.63 -24.51 -8.87
CA ARG A 302 -54.79 -25.24 -8.34
C ARG A 302 -55.71 -24.34 -7.52
N LYS A 303 -55.14 -23.51 -6.65
CA LYS A 303 -55.91 -22.58 -5.79
C LYS A 303 -56.60 -21.51 -6.63
N GLU A 304 -55.92 -20.91 -7.60
CA GLU A 304 -56.50 -19.92 -8.53
C GLU A 304 -57.66 -20.52 -9.33
N LEU A 305 -57.52 -21.75 -9.82
CA LEU A 305 -58.60 -22.46 -10.50
C LEU A 305 -59.80 -22.63 -9.56
N GLN A 306 -59.60 -23.05 -8.31
CA GLN A 306 -60.68 -23.22 -7.33
C GLN A 306 -61.37 -21.89 -6.97
N GLU A 307 -60.64 -20.79 -6.86
CA GLU A 307 -61.23 -19.46 -6.61
C GLU A 307 -62.07 -18.97 -7.79
N ARG A 308 -61.64 -19.24 -9.04
CA ARG A 308 -62.40 -18.85 -10.25
C ARG A 308 -63.63 -19.70 -10.52
N TRP A 309 -63.71 -20.90 -9.93
CA TRP A 309 -64.83 -21.83 -10.09
C TRP A 309 -65.87 -21.69 -8.98
N LYS A 310 -65.67 -20.75 -8.04
CA LYS A 310 -66.72 -20.23 -7.15
C LYS A 310 -67.48 -19.11 -7.83
#